data_AF-A0A937XUA6-F1
#
_entry.id   AF-A0A937XUA6-F1
#
_cell.length_a   1.000
_cell.length_b   1.000
_cell.length_c   1.000
_cell.angle_alpha   90.00
_cell.angle_beta   90.00
_cell.angle_gamma   90.00
#
_symmetry.space_group_name_H-M   'P 1'
#
loop_
_entity.id
_entity.type
_entity.pdbx_description
1 polymer ?
#
loop_
_entity_poly.entity_id
_entity_poly.type
_entity_poly.pdbx_seq_one_letter_code
_entity_poly.pdbx_strand_id
1 'polypeptide(L)'
;LSQQRILWVVFGVQFSVAIWLLGGAGKGGRGRALTAVAIGGTLMLAGGALYVSHKAKFSQSRADLQVIENDYRLMHWKRVFARIQDHPLAGAGFGREAMKKAYPDLVPVGEPQSLLWHPHNVFLNYGIAMGWPGMLALAALFIALLHAYWRHWRAGEADRRVVAVAGILLIIGVVGRNLTNDFFVRDGALLFWALNGAMLGYLARGARAASPAGRA
;
A
#
# COMPACT_ATOMS: atom_id res chain seq x y z
N LEU A 1 15.49 -4.22 9.91
CA LEU A 1 14.42 -4.81 10.76
C LEU A 1 13.15 -3.94 10.93
N SER A 2 13.20 -2.60 10.83
CA SER A 2 11.98 -1.75 10.88
C SER A 2 10.98 -2.02 9.73
N GLN A 3 11.49 -2.38 8.54
CA GLN A 3 10.68 -2.67 7.34
C GLN A 3 9.63 -3.77 7.51
N GLN A 4 9.83 -4.70 8.44
CA GLN A 4 8.92 -5.83 8.60
C GLN A 4 7.92 -5.59 9.74
N ARG A 5 8.11 -4.53 10.54
CA ARG A 5 7.16 -4.12 11.60
C ARG A 5 5.92 -3.46 11.04
N ILE A 6 6.07 -2.67 9.97
CA ILE A 6 4.94 -2.01 9.29
C ILE A 6 3.91 -3.04 8.79
N LEU A 7 4.35 -4.25 8.43
CA LEU A 7 3.45 -5.31 7.96
C LEU A 7 2.44 -5.70 9.04
N TRP A 8 2.86 -5.78 10.31
CA TRP A 8 1.96 -6.10 11.41
C TRP A 8 0.93 -5.00 11.66
N VAL A 9 1.36 -3.74 11.56
CA VAL A 9 0.45 -2.58 11.66
C VAL A 9 -0.56 -2.62 10.51
N VAL A 10 -0.09 -2.83 9.27
CA VAL A 10 -0.93 -2.89 8.08
C VAL A 10 -1.91 -4.06 8.15
N PHE A 11 -1.46 -5.25 8.56
CA PHE A 11 -2.34 -6.41 8.75
C PHE A 11 -3.38 -6.15 9.85
N GLY A 12 -2.99 -5.50 10.96
CA GLY A 12 -3.92 -5.08 12.00
C GLY A 12 -5.01 -4.16 11.45
N VAL A 13 -4.63 -3.12 10.68
CA VAL A 13 -5.58 -2.20 10.04
C VAL A 13 -6.48 -2.95 9.05
N GLN A 14 -5.91 -3.79 8.19
CA GLN A 14 -6.69 -4.60 7.23
C GLN A 14 -7.69 -5.50 7.94
N PHE A 15 -7.28 -6.16 9.04
CA PHE A 15 -8.15 -7.03 9.82
C PHE A 15 -9.31 -6.26 10.47
N SER A 16 -9.02 -5.12 11.10
CA SER A 16 -10.06 -4.25 11.69
C SER A 16 -11.05 -3.74 10.65
N VAL A 17 -10.56 -3.30 9.48
CA VAL A 17 -11.42 -2.85 8.38
C VAL A 17 -12.25 -4.01 7.81
N ALA A 18 -11.68 -5.20 7.66
CA ALA A 18 -12.39 -6.38 7.19
C ALA A 18 -13.56 -6.75 8.13
N ILE A 19 -13.31 -6.80 9.44
CA ILE A 19 -14.35 -7.08 10.44
C ILE A 19 -15.47 -6.06 10.35
N TRP A 20 -15.12 -4.76 10.29
CA TRP A 20 -16.11 -3.70 10.23
C TRP A 20 -16.98 -3.78 8.97
N LEU A 21 -16.37 -3.92 7.79
CA LEU A 21 -17.10 -3.94 6.52
C LEU A 21 -17.91 -5.21 6.29
N LEU A 22 -17.45 -6.37 6.77
CA LEU A 22 -18.17 -7.64 6.63
C LEU A 22 -19.22 -7.81 7.73
N GLY A 23 -18.97 -7.30 8.94
CA GLY A 23 -19.93 -7.29 10.05
C GLY A 23 -21.14 -6.38 9.79
N GLY A 24 -20.94 -5.26 9.08
CA GLY A 24 -22.03 -4.35 8.67
C GLY A 24 -22.93 -4.87 7.54
N ALA A 25 -22.66 -6.05 6.97
CA ALA A 25 -23.29 -6.50 5.72
C ALA A 25 -24.63 -7.27 5.87
N GLY A 26 -25.19 -7.45 7.08
CA GLY A 26 -26.56 -7.98 7.30
C GLY A 26 -26.65 -9.23 8.21
N LYS A 27 -27.86 -9.82 8.35
CA LYS A 27 -28.22 -10.89 9.32
C LYS A 27 -27.45 -12.24 9.16
N GLY A 28 -26.60 -12.40 8.14
CA GLY A 28 -25.64 -13.50 7.98
C GLY A 28 -24.16 -13.12 8.23
N GLY A 29 -23.91 -11.91 8.74
CA GLY A 29 -22.58 -11.31 8.87
C GLY A 29 -21.64 -12.03 9.84
N ARG A 30 -22.17 -12.74 10.86
CA ARG A 30 -21.36 -13.50 11.83
C ARG A 30 -20.60 -14.66 11.18
N GLY A 31 -21.25 -15.47 10.34
CA GLY A 31 -20.59 -16.59 9.66
C GLY A 31 -19.51 -16.12 8.69
N ARG A 32 -19.80 -15.06 7.92
CA ARG A 32 -18.83 -14.45 6.99
C ARG A 32 -17.68 -13.74 7.71
N ALA A 33 -17.95 -13.09 8.83
CA ALA A 33 -16.91 -12.50 9.67
C ALA A 33 -16.01 -13.59 10.27
N LEU A 34 -16.56 -14.72 10.74
CA LEU A 34 -15.78 -15.85 11.23
C LEU A 34 -14.91 -16.48 10.14
N THR A 35 -15.42 -16.64 8.92
CA THR A 35 -14.62 -17.13 7.78
C THR A 35 -13.52 -16.13 7.41
N ALA A 36 -13.81 -14.82 7.39
CA ALA A 36 -12.80 -13.80 7.12
C ALA A 36 -11.75 -13.71 8.22
N VAL A 37 -12.15 -13.90 9.49
CA VAL A 37 -11.23 -14.00 10.63
C VAL A 37 -10.36 -15.24 10.52
N ALA A 38 -10.94 -16.39 10.14
CA ALA A 38 -10.18 -17.62 9.93
C ALA A 38 -9.16 -17.47 8.79
N ILE A 39 -9.57 -16.96 7.62
CA ILE A 39 -8.67 -16.72 6.49
C ILE A 39 -7.60 -15.69 6.86
N GLY A 40 -7.99 -14.58 7.50
CA GLY A 40 -7.06 -13.55 7.97
C GLY A 40 -6.06 -14.11 8.97
N GLY A 41 -6.51 -14.91 9.95
CA GLY A 41 -5.67 -15.61 10.91
C GLY A 41 -4.69 -16.57 10.23
N THR A 42 -5.15 -17.38 9.28
CA THR A 42 -4.29 -18.30 8.51
C THR A 42 -3.24 -17.54 7.70
N LEU A 43 -3.61 -16.44 7.04
CA LEU A 43 -2.66 -15.60 6.29
C LEU A 43 -1.66 -14.90 7.21
N MET A 44 -2.07 -14.45 8.39
CA MET A 44 -1.17 -13.87 9.39
C MET A 44 -0.19 -14.91 9.94
N LEU A 45 -0.64 -16.14 10.20
CA LEU A 45 0.21 -17.24 10.65
C LEU A 45 1.19 -17.68 9.56
N ALA A 46 0.73 -17.82 8.31
CA ALA A 46 1.59 -18.14 7.17
C ALA A 46 2.62 -17.02 6.91
N GLY A 47 2.18 -15.75 6.95
CA GLY A 47 3.07 -14.59 6.86
C GLY A 47 4.09 -14.55 8.00
N GLY A 48 3.67 -14.86 9.23
CA GLY A 48 4.55 -14.99 10.39
C GLY A 48 5.57 -16.12 10.26
N ALA A 49 5.15 -17.29 9.75
CA ALA A 49 6.04 -18.42 9.51
C ALA A 49 7.06 -18.12 8.40
N LEU A 50 6.64 -17.47 7.31
CA LEU A 50 7.53 -17.00 6.25
C LEU A 50 8.49 -15.92 6.76
N TYR A 51 8.03 -15.02 7.62
CA TYR A 51 8.84 -14.01 8.31
C TYR A 51 9.94 -14.65 9.17
N VAL A 52 9.57 -15.60 10.04
CA VAL A 52 10.53 -16.32 10.89
C VAL A 52 11.54 -17.08 10.03
N SER A 53 11.07 -17.76 8.98
CA SER A 53 11.91 -18.49 8.03
C SER A 53 12.89 -17.57 7.30
N HIS A 54 12.46 -16.38 6.91
CA HIS A 54 13.34 -15.37 6.31
C HIS A 54 14.36 -14.86 7.33
N LYS A 55 13.93 -14.54 8.56
CA LYS A 55 14.84 -14.06 9.61
C LYS A 55 15.92 -15.10 9.94
N ALA A 56 15.56 -16.38 10.05
CA ALA A 56 16.50 -17.46 10.34
C ALA A 56 17.54 -17.68 9.22
N LYS A 57 17.17 -17.42 7.96
CA LYS A 57 18.07 -17.57 6.81
C LYS A 57 19.03 -16.40 6.61
N PHE A 58 18.70 -15.20 7.09
CA PHE A 58 19.45 -13.97 6.80
C PHE A 58 20.11 -13.32 8.03
N SER A 59 20.00 -13.89 9.25
CA SER A 59 20.51 -13.28 10.49
C SER A 59 22.02 -13.43 10.78
N GLN A 60 22.89 -13.58 9.78
CA GLN A 60 24.34 -13.72 10.02
C GLN A 60 25.14 -12.41 10.04
N SER A 61 24.55 -11.24 9.71
CA SER A 61 25.31 -9.97 9.70
C SER A 61 25.10 -9.13 10.96
N ARG A 62 26.17 -8.87 11.72
CA ARG A 62 26.19 -7.90 12.85
C ARG A 62 25.85 -6.46 12.42
N ALA A 63 25.92 -6.13 11.13
CA ALA A 63 25.54 -4.82 10.61
C ALA A 63 24.01 -4.57 10.69
N ASP A 64 23.20 -5.62 10.73
CA ASP A 64 21.73 -5.50 10.82
C ASP A 64 21.23 -5.02 12.18
N LEU A 65 22.05 -5.12 13.24
CA LEU A 65 21.69 -4.77 14.61
C LEU A 65 21.76 -3.26 14.87
N GLN A 66 22.70 -2.53 14.27
CA GLN A 66 22.82 -1.06 14.43
C GLN A 66 21.75 -0.29 13.62
N VAL A 67 21.21 -0.87 12.55
CA VAL A 67 20.06 -0.31 11.79
C VAL A 67 18.75 -0.40 12.58
N ILE A 68 18.71 -1.14 13.70
CA ILE A 68 17.52 -1.34 14.53
C ILE A 68 17.25 -0.16 15.45
N GLU A 69 18.30 0.53 15.89
CA GLU A 69 18.21 1.43 17.04
C GLU A 69 17.77 2.85 16.67
N ASN A 70 18.00 3.28 15.43
CA ASN A 70 17.49 4.55 14.88
C ASN A 70 16.83 4.30 13.51
N ASP A 71 15.53 4.56 13.37
CA ASP A 71 14.88 4.54 12.05
C ASP A 71 15.30 5.78 11.25
N TYR A 72 16.47 5.70 10.62
CA TYR A 72 17.10 6.76 9.81
C TYR A 72 16.15 7.36 8.75
N ARG A 73 15.05 6.66 8.39
CA ARG A 73 14.03 7.16 7.47
C ARG A 73 13.36 8.42 7.95
N LEU A 74 13.04 8.57 9.22
CA LEU A 74 12.32 9.76 9.70
C LEU A 74 13.16 11.03 9.52
N MET A 75 14.46 10.96 9.82
CA MET A 75 15.39 12.05 9.57
C MET A 75 15.60 12.27 8.07
N HIS A 76 15.76 11.19 7.30
CA HIS A 76 15.94 11.27 5.86
C HIS A 76 14.72 11.88 5.15
N TRP A 77 13.50 11.51 5.53
CA TRP A 77 12.25 12.05 5.01
C TRP A 77 12.11 13.54 5.26
N LYS A 78 12.54 14.04 6.42
CA LYS A 78 12.55 15.50 6.68
C LYS A 78 13.45 16.22 5.67
N ARG A 79 14.63 15.67 5.37
CA ARG A 79 15.56 16.26 4.38
C ARG A 79 15.01 16.15 2.95
N VAL A 80 14.44 15.00 2.58
CA VAL A 80 13.76 14.78 1.29
C VAL A 80 12.62 15.77 1.11
N PHE A 81 11.80 15.94 2.15
CA PHE A 81 10.67 16.86 2.13
C PHE A 81 11.12 18.31 1.96
N ALA A 82 12.20 18.73 2.62
CA ALA A 82 12.79 20.04 2.39
C ALA A 82 13.19 20.25 0.92
N ARG A 83 13.77 19.23 0.25
CA ARG A 83 14.06 19.32 -1.20
C ARG A 83 12.82 19.42 -2.07
N ILE A 84 11.71 18.79 -1.68
CA ILE A 84 10.42 18.96 -2.38
C ILE A 84 9.94 20.41 -2.26
N GLN A 85 10.20 21.08 -1.14
CA GLN A 85 9.85 22.49 -0.94
C GLN A 85 10.71 23.45 -1.78
N ASP A 86 11.92 23.06 -2.18
CA ASP A 86 12.77 23.86 -3.09
C ASP A 86 12.13 23.98 -4.49
N HIS A 87 11.45 22.91 -4.97
CA HIS A 87 10.80 22.86 -6.29
C HIS A 87 9.38 22.25 -6.21
N PRO A 88 8.42 22.95 -5.57
CA PRO A 88 7.14 22.39 -5.14
C PRO A 88 6.18 22.00 -6.28
N LEU A 89 6.38 22.52 -7.49
CA LEU A 89 5.50 22.26 -8.65
C LEU A 89 6.17 21.44 -9.75
N ALA A 90 7.48 21.60 -9.93
CA ALA A 90 8.22 20.94 -11.00
C ALA A 90 8.88 19.64 -10.54
N GLY A 91 9.22 19.53 -9.24
CA GLY A 91 10.10 18.49 -8.74
C GLY A 91 11.46 18.49 -9.45
N ALA A 92 12.08 17.32 -9.52
CA ALA A 92 13.39 17.07 -10.10
C ALA A 92 13.36 16.18 -11.36
N GLY A 93 12.15 15.86 -11.85
CA GLY A 93 11.94 15.00 -13.02
C GLY A 93 11.82 13.51 -12.69
N PHE A 94 11.31 12.74 -13.65
CA PHE A 94 11.04 11.32 -13.49
C PHE A 94 12.30 10.45 -13.58
N GLY A 95 12.34 9.41 -12.76
CA GLY A 95 13.32 8.36 -12.86
C GLY A 95 13.54 7.66 -11.52
N ARG A 96 13.90 6.38 -11.57
CA ARG A 96 14.21 5.61 -10.35
C ARG A 96 15.34 6.25 -9.55
N GLU A 97 16.35 6.78 -10.24
CA GLU A 97 17.50 7.47 -9.66
C GLU A 97 17.32 9.00 -9.54
N ALA A 98 16.10 9.53 -9.65
CA ALA A 98 15.85 10.98 -9.68
C ALA A 98 16.45 11.70 -8.46
N MET A 99 16.21 11.16 -7.25
CA MET A 99 16.79 11.72 -6.03
C MET A 99 18.31 11.70 -6.05
N LYS A 100 18.92 10.55 -6.37
CA LYS A 100 20.38 10.39 -6.40
C LYS A 100 21.05 11.36 -7.37
N LYS A 101 20.43 11.62 -8.53
CA LYS A 101 20.97 12.51 -9.56
C LYS A 101 20.78 13.99 -9.23
N ALA A 102 19.59 14.37 -8.75
CA ALA A 102 19.26 15.76 -8.47
C ALA A 102 19.79 16.25 -7.11
N TYR A 103 19.85 15.35 -6.12
CA TYR A 103 20.20 15.65 -4.73
C TYR A 103 21.18 14.61 -4.17
N PRO A 104 22.42 14.54 -4.71
CA PRO A 104 23.41 13.57 -4.27
C PRO A 104 23.77 13.72 -2.78
N ASP A 105 23.60 14.91 -2.20
CA ASP A 105 23.81 15.20 -0.77
C ASP A 105 22.82 14.48 0.16
N LEU A 106 21.69 13.99 -0.37
CA LEU A 106 20.73 13.19 0.38
C LEU A 106 21.16 11.73 0.51
N VAL A 107 22.06 11.25 -0.35
CA VAL A 107 22.48 9.84 -0.38
C VAL A 107 23.63 9.63 0.60
N PRO A 108 23.45 8.85 1.69
CA PRO A 108 24.50 8.62 2.66
C PRO A 108 25.69 7.86 2.04
N VAL A 109 26.89 8.22 2.46
CA VAL A 109 28.13 7.55 2.06
C VAL A 109 28.46 6.46 3.11
N GLY A 110 28.56 5.21 2.66
CA GLY A 110 28.90 4.05 3.51
C GLY A 110 27.77 3.02 3.66
N GLU A 111 28.13 1.75 3.70
CA GLU A 111 27.20 0.64 3.96
C GLU A 111 26.82 0.59 5.46
N PRO A 112 25.56 0.28 5.84
CA PRO A 112 24.42 -0.09 4.99
C PRO A 112 23.53 1.11 4.58
N GLN A 113 23.97 2.34 4.86
CA GLN A 113 23.15 3.56 4.67
C GLN A 113 23.06 3.99 3.20
N SER A 114 23.99 3.54 2.36
CA SER A 114 23.95 3.63 0.89
C SER A 114 22.63 3.12 0.28
N LEU A 115 21.91 2.23 0.97
CA LEU A 115 20.60 1.72 0.58
C LEU A 115 19.49 2.81 0.59
N LEU A 116 19.72 3.96 1.22
CA LEU A 116 18.81 5.14 1.22
C LEU A 116 19.06 6.05 0.00
N TRP A 117 19.31 5.47 -1.17
CA TRP A 117 19.50 6.20 -2.44
C TRP A 117 18.18 6.71 -3.05
N HIS A 118 17.04 6.38 -2.43
CA HIS A 118 15.73 6.94 -2.69
C HIS A 118 14.94 7.07 -1.38
N PRO A 119 13.83 7.82 -1.34
CA PRO A 119 13.06 8.09 -0.12
C PRO A 119 12.47 6.88 0.64
N HIS A 120 12.36 5.69 0.06
CA HIS A 120 11.62 4.56 0.64
C HIS A 120 10.18 4.91 1.07
N ASN A 121 9.54 5.79 0.32
CA ASN A 121 8.15 6.18 0.50
C ASN A 121 7.62 6.60 -0.87
N VAL A 122 6.59 5.93 -1.37
CA VAL A 122 6.09 6.15 -2.72
C VAL A 122 5.59 7.58 -2.93
N PHE A 123 5.01 8.23 -1.92
CA PHE A 123 4.56 9.61 -2.04
C PHE A 123 5.75 10.56 -2.11
N LEU A 124 6.76 10.37 -1.27
CA LEU A 124 7.98 11.19 -1.34
C LEU A 124 8.75 10.97 -2.65
N ASN A 125 8.73 9.77 -3.23
CA ASN A 125 9.30 9.53 -4.57
C ASN A 125 8.61 10.41 -5.63
N TYR A 126 7.28 10.42 -5.63
CA TYR A 126 6.50 11.26 -6.56
C TYR A 126 6.64 12.75 -6.25
N GLY A 127 6.85 13.10 -4.97
CA GLY A 127 7.20 14.45 -4.54
C GLY A 127 8.55 14.91 -5.06
N ILE A 128 9.58 14.05 -5.02
CA ILE A 128 10.87 14.36 -5.64
C ILE A 128 10.71 14.48 -7.16
N ALA A 129 9.93 13.61 -7.80
CA ALA A 129 9.80 13.63 -9.26
C ALA A 129 9.02 14.84 -9.80
N MET A 130 7.93 15.23 -9.13
CA MET A 130 6.95 16.20 -9.65
C MET A 130 6.45 17.22 -8.62
N GLY A 131 7.02 17.26 -7.42
CA GLY A 131 6.53 18.11 -6.33
C GLY A 131 5.15 17.69 -5.81
N TRP A 132 4.41 18.67 -5.26
CA TRP A 132 3.06 18.48 -4.74
C TRP A 132 2.07 17.92 -5.77
N PRO A 133 2.05 18.37 -7.04
CA PRO A 133 1.17 17.80 -8.05
C PRO A 133 1.28 16.28 -8.15
N GLY A 134 2.50 15.73 -8.11
CA GLY A 134 2.72 14.28 -8.15
C GLY A 134 2.17 13.55 -6.94
N MET A 135 2.42 14.08 -5.75
CA MET A 135 1.92 13.52 -4.48
C MET A 135 0.38 13.52 -4.44
N LEU A 136 -0.22 14.64 -4.84
CA LEU A 136 -1.67 14.83 -4.86
C LEU A 136 -2.34 13.96 -5.91
N ALA A 137 -1.77 13.84 -7.11
CA ALA A 137 -2.29 12.96 -8.15
C ALA A 137 -2.28 11.49 -7.71
N LEU A 138 -1.19 11.03 -7.07
CA LEU A 138 -1.11 9.68 -6.54
C LEU A 138 -2.11 9.44 -5.40
N ALA A 139 -2.26 10.40 -4.49
CA ALA A 139 -3.26 10.33 -3.43
C ALA A 139 -4.68 10.29 -3.99
N ALA A 140 -5.00 11.16 -4.95
CA ALA A 140 -6.29 11.20 -5.62
C ALA A 140 -6.62 9.87 -6.32
N LEU A 141 -5.63 9.23 -6.94
CA LEU A 141 -5.80 7.92 -7.58
C LEU A 141 -6.18 6.83 -6.57
N PHE A 142 -5.48 6.74 -5.43
CA PHE A 142 -5.85 5.78 -4.38
C PHE A 142 -7.21 6.09 -3.75
N ILE A 143 -7.52 7.37 -3.52
CA ILE A 143 -8.83 7.80 -3.01
C ILE A 143 -9.95 7.45 -3.99
N ALA A 144 -9.75 7.66 -5.29
CA ALA A 144 -10.72 7.32 -6.32
C ALA A 144 -11.01 5.81 -6.36
N LEU A 145 -9.98 4.97 -6.25
CA LEU A 145 -10.15 3.52 -6.15
C LEU A 145 -10.92 3.12 -4.88
N LEU A 146 -10.55 3.67 -3.72
CA LEU A 146 -11.27 3.42 -2.47
C LEU A 146 -12.74 3.84 -2.57
N HIS A 147 -13.00 5.01 -3.14
CA HIS A 147 -14.35 5.52 -3.34
C HIS A 147 -15.16 4.63 -4.30
N ALA A 148 -14.55 4.13 -5.37
CA ALA A 148 -15.19 3.19 -6.29
C ALA A 148 -15.61 1.90 -5.58
N TYR A 149 -14.71 1.27 -4.82
CA TYR A 149 -15.05 0.07 -4.06
C TYR A 149 -16.08 0.35 -2.96
N TRP A 150 -15.96 1.47 -2.26
CA TRP A 150 -16.91 1.88 -1.23
C TRP A 150 -18.34 1.99 -1.77
N ARG A 151 -18.51 2.61 -2.95
CA ARG A 151 -19.80 2.71 -3.63
C ARG A 151 -20.38 1.33 -3.97
N HIS A 152 -19.55 0.42 -4.47
CA HIS A 152 -19.96 -0.95 -4.77
C HIS A 152 -20.27 -1.77 -3.51
N TRP A 153 -19.58 -1.54 -2.40
CA TRP A 153 -19.90 -2.18 -1.13
C TRP A 153 -21.25 -1.70 -0.59
N ARG A 154 -21.54 -0.40 -0.64
CA ARG A 154 -22.84 0.14 -0.19
C ARG A 154 -24.02 -0.39 -1.01
N ALA A 155 -23.90 -0.37 -2.33
CA ALA A 155 -24.98 -0.72 -3.26
C ALA A 155 -25.06 -2.22 -3.63
N GLY A 156 -24.00 -2.99 -3.36
CA GLY A 156 -23.89 -4.36 -3.80
C GLY A 156 -24.63 -5.37 -2.94
N GLU A 157 -25.03 -6.47 -3.56
CA GLU A 157 -25.42 -7.70 -2.88
C GLU A 157 -24.22 -8.34 -2.16
N ALA A 158 -24.52 -9.32 -1.32
CA ALA A 158 -23.56 -9.81 -0.33
C ALA A 158 -22.27 -10.39 -0.95
N ASP A 159 -22.33 -11.03 -2.12
CA ASP A 159 -21.14 -11.58 -2.78
C ASP A 159 -20.26 -10.49 -3.39
N ARG A 160 -20.88 -9.44 -3.95
CA ARG A 160 -20.16 -8.29 -4.50
C ARG A 160 -19.55 -7.41 -3.43
N ARG A 161 -20.19 -7.36 -2.25
CA ARG A 161 -19.61 -6.71 -1.06
C ARG A 161 -18.28 -7.33 -0.69
N VAL A 162 -18.14 -8.66 -0.77
CA VAL A 162 -16.86 -9.33 -0.48
C VAL A 162 -15.77 -8.88 -1.45
N VAL A 163 -16.07 -8.82 -2.75
CA VAL A 163 -15.11 -8.33 -3.75
C VAL A 163 -14.73 -6.86 -3.52
N ALA A 164 -15.70 -6.03 -3.15
CA ALA A 164 -15.44 -4.63 -2.81
C ALA A 164 -14.56 -4.48 -1.56
N VAL A 165 -14.79 -5.30 -0.52
CA VAL A 165 -13.92 -5.37 0.66
C VAL A 165 -12.52 -5.81 0.27
N ALA A 166 -12.36 -6.85 -0.55
CA ALA A 166 -11.06 -7.31 -1.01
C ALA A 166 -10.27 -6.20 -1.73
N GLY A 167 -10.93 -5.42 -2.58
CA GLY A 167 -10.35 -4.24 -3.23
C GLY A 167 -9.87 -3.16 -2.24
N ILE A 168 -10.69 -2.82 -1.25
CA ILE A 168 -10.33 -1.87 -0.18
C ILE A 168 -9.10 -2.36 0.59
N LEU A 169 -9.10 -3.64 0.99
CA LEU A 169 -7.98 -4.24 1.73
C LEU A 169 -6.69 -4.26 0.90
N LEU A 170 -6.78 -4.56 -0.40
CA LEU A 170 -5.65 -4.51 -1.32
C LEU A 170 -5.01 -3.11 -1.35
N ILE A 171 -5.83 -2.05 -1.48
CA ILE A 171 -5.34 -0.66 -1.49
C ILE A 171 -4.69 -0.30 -0.16
N ILE A 172 -5.32 -0.62 0.97
CA ILE A 172 -4.75 -0.39 2.32
C ILE A 172 -3.39 -1.09 2.46
N GLY A 173 -3.30 -2.34 2.00
CA GLY A 173 -2.08 -3.12 2.05
C GLY A 173 -0.95 -2.50 1.23
N VAL A 174 -1.26 -2.14 -0.02
CA VAL A 174 -0.28 -1.53 -0.94
C VAL A 174 0.14 -0.15 -0.43
N VAL A 175 -0.78 0.74 -0.10
CA VAL A 175 -0.46 2.08 0.40
C VAL A 175 0.32 1.98 1.71
N GLY A 176 -0.18 1.23 2.69
CA GLY A 176 0.44 1.11 4.01
C GLY A 176 1.87 0.56 3.95
N ARG A 177 2.12 -0.44 3.10
CA ARG A 177 3.47 -0.98 2.90
C ARG A 177 4.39 0.01 2.18
N ASN A 178 3.85 0.79 1.24
CA ASN A 178 4.63 1.74 0.44
C ASN A 178 4.79 3.12 1.11
N LEU A 179 4.27 3.31 2.32
CA LEU A 179 4.61 4.47 3.15
C LEU A 179 6.02 4.35 3.73
N THR A 180 6.51 3.14 3.98
CA THR A 180 7.85 2.92 4.56
C THR A 180 8.77 2.15 3.63
N ASN A 181 8.28 1.80 2.44
CA ASN A 181 9.03 1.08 1.43
C ASN A 181 8.64 1.54 0.01
N ASP A 182 9.34 1.06 -1.00
CA ASP A 182 9.02 1.36 -2.40
C ASP A 182 9.01 0.06 -3.23
N PHE A 183 7.98 -0.74 -3.00
CA PHE A 183 7.71 -1.97 -3.75
C PHE A 183 6.64 -1.76 -4.83
N PHE A 184 6.09 -0.56 -4.96
CA PHE A 184 5.09 -0.22 -5.97
C PHE A 184 5.75 0.09 -7.33
N VAL A 185 6.55 -0.87 -7.79
CA VAL A 185 7.32 -0.79 -9.03
C VAL A 185 7.23 -2.13 -9.76
N ARG A 186 7.38 -2.10 -11.10
CA ARG A 186 7.40 -3.30 -11.96
C ARG A 186 6.25 -4.27 -11.63
N ASP A 187 6.57 -5.50 -11.26
CA ASP A 187 5.64 -6.61 -11.07
C ASP A 187 4.61 -6.33 -9.98
N GLY A 188 5.01 -5.63 -8.90
CA GLY A 188 4.09 -5.26 -7.82
C GLY A 188 3.02 -4.27 -8.28
N ALA A 189 3.42 -3.29 -9.10
CA ALA A 189 2.49 -2.33 -9.69
C ALA A 189 1.59 -3.00 -10.76
N LEU A 190 2.16 -3.85 -11.62
CA LEU A 190 1.41 -4.59 -12.63
C LEU A 190 0.33 -5.48 -12.00
N LEU A 191 0.69 -6.25 -10.98
CA LEU A 191 -0.26 -7.09 -10.25
C LEU A 191 -1.37 -6.25 -9.60
N PHE A 192 -1.00 -5.15 -8.94
CA PHE A 192 -1.99 -4.26 -8.33
C PHE A 192 -3.00 -3.73 -9.36
N TRP A 193 -2.53 -3.23 -10.50
CA TRP A 193 -3.42 -2.70 -11.55
C TRP A 193 -4.28 -3.78 -12.19
N ALA A 194 -3.72 -4.96 -12.46
CA ALA A 194 -4.45 -6.10 -13.00
C ALA A 194 -5.58 -6.55 -12.05
N LEU A 195 -5.29 -6.67 -10.75
CA LEU A 195 -6.29 -7.03 -9.74
C LEU A 195 -7.38 -5.97 -9.61
N ASN A 196 -7.02 -4.68 -9.58
CA ASN A 196 -8.00 -3.60 -9.52
C ASN A 196 -8.92 -3.60 -10.75
N GLY A 197 -8.34 -3.73 -11.95
CA GLY A 197 -9.08 -3.80 -13.20
C GLY A 197 -10.05 -4.99 -13.24
N ALA A 198 -9.59 -6.17 -12.85
CA ALA A 198 -10.42 -7.38 -12.82
C ALA A 198 -11.58 -7.25 -11.81
N MET A 199 -11.30 -6.80 -10.58
CA MET A 199 -12.31 -6.66 -9.53
C MET A 199 -13.33 -5.57 -9.86
N LEU A 200 -12.89 -4.37 -10.27
CA LEU A 200 -13.80 -3.28 -10.64
C LEU A 200 -14.60 -3.63 -11.90
N GLY A 201 -14.00 -4.32 -12.88
CA GLY A 201 -14.70 -4.82 -14.06
C GLY A 201 -15.82 -5.81 -13.70
N TYR A 202 -15.56 -6.75 -12.78
CA TYR A 202 -16.57 -7.65 -12.25
C TYR A 202 -17.71 -6.90 -11.55
N LEU A 203 -17.38 -5.96 -10.65
CA LEU A 203 -18.35 -5.16 -9.91
C LEU A 203 -19.21 -4.27 -10.83
N ALA A 204 -18.62 -3.72 -11.89
CA ALA A 204 -19.30 -2.84 -12.84
C ALA A 204 -20.29 -3.60 -13.73
N ARG A 205 -19.94 -4.78 -14.23
CA ARG A 205 -20.87 -5.65 -15.01
C ARG A 205 -22.11 -5.98 -14.20
N GLY A 206 -21.90 -6.24 -12.93
CA GLY A 206 -22.97 -6.53 -12.02
C GLY A 206 -23.96 -5.37 -11.82
N ALA A 207 -23.47 -4.14 -11.70
CA ALA A 207 -24.31 -2.96 -11.53
C ALA A 207 -25.18 -2.69 -12.78
N ARG A 208 -24.65 -2.98 -13.98
CA ARG A 208 -25.38 -2.84 -15.24
C ARG A 208 -26.51 -3.86 -15.38
N ALA A 209 -26.29 -5.11 -14.98
CA ALA A 209 -27.33 -6.15 -15.01
C ALA A 209 -28.50 -5.86 -14.04
N ALA A 210 -28.25 -5.12 -12.95
CA ALA A 210 -29.26 -4.76 -11.95
C ALA A 210 -30.06 -3.48 -12.32
N SER A 211 -29.61 -2.71 -13.31
CA SER A 211 -30.44 -1.65 -13.92
C SER A 211 -31.18 -2.29 -15.09
N PRO A 212 -32.51 -2.53 -14.99
CA PRO A 212 -33.27 -2.89 -16.17
C PRO A 212 -33.06 -1.77 -17.19
N ALA A 213 -32.71 -2.13 -18.41
CA ALA A 213 -32.82 -1.21 -19.54
C ALA A 213 -34.16 -0.48 -19.41
N GLY A 214 -34.09 0.86 -19.42
CA GLY A 214 -35.27 1.71 -19.43
C GLY A 214 -36.24 1.19 -20.49
N ARG A 215 -37.48 1.01 -20.06
CA ARG A 215 -38.62 0.74 -20.93
C ARG A 215 -38.75 1.90 -21.94
N ALA A 216 -39.01 1.52 -23.18
CA ALA A 216 -39.49 2.32 -24.32
C ALA A 216 -38.52 3.37 -24.88
#